data_AF-A0A2X1RPB0-F1
#
_entry.id   AF-A0A2X1RPB0-F1
#
_cell.length_a   1.000
_cell.length_b   1.000
_cell.length_c   1.000
_cell.angle_alpha   90.00
_cell.angle_beta   90.00
_cell.angle_gamma   90.00
#
_symmetry.space_group_name_H-M   'P 1'
#
loop_
_entity.id
_entity.type
_entity.pdbx_description
1 polymer ?
#
loop_
_entity_poly.entity_id
_entity_poly.type
_entity_poly.pdbx_seq_one_letter_code
_entity_poly.pdbx_strand_id
1 'polypeptide(L)'
;MLAIQKLGSNCNIGAGVITCNYDGANKFKTIIGDDVFVGSDTQLVAPVKVASGATIGAGTTITRDVGENELVITRVAQRHIQGWQRPIKKK
;
A
#
# COMPACT_ATOMS: atom_id res chain seq x y z
N MET A 1 1.26 11.67 -8.63
CA MET A 1 2.57 12.13 -8.10
C MET A 1 2.61 11.75 -6.63
N LEU A 2 3.53 10.85 -6.24
CA LEU A 2 3.72 10.39 -4.86
C LEU A 2 3.98 11.61 -3.96
N ALA A 3 3.11 11.84 -2.99
CA ALA A 3 3.26 12.90 -1.99
C ALA A 3 3.59 12.27 -0.64
N ILE A 4 4.69 11.53 -0.58
CA ILE A 4 5.28 11.11 0.69
C ILE A 4 5.92 12.37 1.28
N GLN A 5 5.38 12.86 2.40
CA GLN A 5 5.90 14.10 2.98
C GLN A 5 7.13 13.86 3.87
N LYS A 6 7.27 12.65 4.41
CA LYS A 6 8.48 12.20 5.10
C LYS A 6 8.73 10.73 4.78
N LEU A 7 9.90 10.45 4.21
CA LEU A 7 10.42 9.12 3.96
C LEU A 7 11.74 8.99 4.74
N GLY A 8 11.84 7.98 5.60
CA GLY A 8 13.09 7.68 6.29
C GLY A 8 14.16 7.11 5.35
N SER A 9 15.30 6.81 5.93
CA SER A 9 16.46 6.25 5.23
C SER A 9 16.25 4.77 4.93
N ASN A 10 17.00 4.24 3.95
CA ASN A 10 17.04 2.79 3.62
C ASN A 10 15.68 2.14 3.33
N CYS A 11 14.67 2.92 2.96
CA CYS A 11 13.37 2.39 2.61
C CYS A 11 13.37 1.78 1.20
N ASN A 12 12.58 0.72 1.01
CA ASN A 12 12.26 0.19 -0.30
C ASN A 12 10.80 0.48 -0.63
N ILE A 13 10.56 1.26 -1.68
CA ILE A 13 9.22 1.55 -2.18
C ILE A 13 8.98 0.75 -3.46
N GLY A 14 8.14 -0.28 -3.35
CA GLY A 14 7.80 -1.15 -4.46
C GLY A 14 7.13 -0.42 -5.63
N ALA A 15 7.16 -1.05 -6.80
CA ALA A 15 6.51 -0.50 -7.99
C ALA A 15 4.99 -0.43 -7.79
N GLY A 16 4.37 0.65 -8.27
CA GLY A 16 2.92 0.83 -8.17
C GLY A 16 2.42 1.27 -6.79
N VAL A 17 3.31 1.56 -5.83
CA VAL A 17 2.90 2.18 -4.56
C VAL A 17 2.28 3.55 -4.83
N ILE A 18 1.15 3.84 -4.20
CA ILE A 18 0.42 5.11 -4.31
C ILE A 18 0.13 5.66 -2.91
N THR A 19 0.46 6.93 -2.68
CA THR A 19 -0.03 7.70 -1.53
C THR A 19 -1.36 8.33 -1.87
N CYS A 20 -2.44 7.87 -1.26
CA CYS A 20 -3.77 8.45 -1.40
C CYS A 20 -3.89 9.64 -0.44
N ASN A 21 -3.51 10.82 -0.92
CA ASN A 21 -3.30 12.00 -0.07
C ASN A 21 -4.40 13.08 -0.20
N TYR A 22 -5.49 12.82 -0.91
CA TYR A 22 -6.57 13.78 -1.16
C TYR A 22 -7.93 13.11 -0.97
N ASP A 23 -8.83 13.72 -0.20
CA ASP A 23 -10.17 13.18 0.12
C ASP A 23 -11.28 13.74 -0.78
N GLY A 24 -10.95 14.63 -1.73
CA GLY A 24 -11.94 15.39 -2.51
C GLY A 24 -12.04 16.86 -2.12
N ALA A 25 -11.41 17.28 -1.02
CA ALA A 25 -11.35 18.67 -0.57
C ALA A 25 -9.98 19.06 0.02
N ASN A 26 -9.41 18.20 0.87
CA ASN A 26 -8.21 18.45 1.67
C ASN A 26 -7.10 17.46 1.33
N LYS A 27 -5.85 17.88 1.60
CA LYS A 27 -4.66 17.03 1.47
C LYS A 27 -4.12 16.58 2.81
N PHE A 28 -3.67 15.33 2.89
CA PHE A 28 -3.16 14.70 4.11
C PHE A 28 -1.74 14.15 3.92
N LYS A 29 -1.08 13.83 5.03
CA LYS A 29 0.33 13.41 5.04
C LYS A 29 0.47 11.91 5.23
N THR A 30 1.38 11.31 4.46
CA THR A 30 1.92 9.99 4.75
C THR A 30 3.33 10.14 5.31
N ILE A 31 3.61 9.48 6.43
CA ILE A 31 4.91 9.48 7.10
C ILE A 31 5.43 8.04 7.12
N ILE A 32 6.64 7.82 6.65
CA ILE A 32 7.31 6.52 6.64
C ILE A 32 8.63 6.67 7.41
N GLY A 33 8.86 5.78 8.38
CA GLY A 33 10.08 5.69 9.18
C GLY A 33 11.28 5.14 8.40
N ASP A 34 12.34 4.78 9.10
CA ASP A 34 13.56 4.21 8.52
C ASP A 34 13.43 2.70 8.29
N ASP A 35 14.19 2.15 7.35
CA ASP A 35 14.28 0.69 7.09
C ASP A 35 12.91 0.02 6.78
N VAL A 36 11.96 0.78 6.22
CA VAL A 36 10.62 0.26 5.87
C VAL A 36 10.65 -0.40 4.48
N PHE A 37 10.01 -1.56 4.37
CA PHE A 37 9.71 -2.19 3.09
C PHE A 37 8.23 -2.02 2.73
N VAL A 38 7.95 -1.32 1.63
CA VAL A 38 6.59 -1.18 1.09
C VAL A 38 6.45 -2.04 -0.16
N GLY A 39 5.69 -3.13 -0.06
CA GLY A 39 5.45 -4.02 -1.18
C GLY A 39 4.75 -3.34 -2.35
N SER A 40 4.97 -3.86 -3.55
CA SER A 40 4.38 -3.35 -4.79
C SER A 40 2.86 -3.24 -4.72
N ASP A 41 2.30 -2.30 -5.48
CA ASP A 41 0.86 -2.04 -5.57
C ASP A 41 0.17 -1.79 -4.21
N THR A 42 0.91 -1.19 -3.27
CA THR A 42 0.34 -0.76 -1.98
C THR A 42 -0.30 0.61 -2.09
N GLN A 43 -1.48 0.79 -1.50
CA GLN A 43 -2.10 2.10 -1.32
C GLN A 43 -1.96 2.56 0.14
N LEU A 44 -1.36 3.73 0.34
CA LEU A 44 -1.20 4.36 1.66
C LEU A 44 -2.22 5.49 1.79
N VAL A 45 -3.31 5.24 2.52
CA VAL A 45 -4.40 6.21 2.70
C VAL A 45 -4.04 7.19 3.82
N ALA A 46 -3.70 8.42 3.44
CA ALA A 46 -3.33 9.45 4.39
C ALA A 46 -4.57 10.03 5.11
N PRO A 47 -4.45 10.49 6.38
CA PRO A 47 -3.22 10.54 7.17
C PRO A 47 -2.83 9.16 7.73
N VAL A 48 -1.56 8.78 7.56
CA VAL A 48 -1.05 7.52 8.11
C VAL A 48 0.45 7.56 8.37
N LYS A 49 0.88 6.84 9.41
CA LYS A 49 2.27 6.64 9.80
C LYS A 49 2.66 5.17 9.70
N VAL A 50 3.80 4.90 9.08
CA VAL A 50 4.44 3.59 9.05
C VAL A 50 5.74 3.70 9.84
N ALA A 51 5.81 3.04 10.99
CA ALA A 51 6.98 3.12 11.87
C ALA A 51 8.18 2.33 11.30
N SER A 52 9.36 2.57 11.86
CA SER A 52 10.61 2.02 11.34
C SER A 52 10.65 0.48 11.36
N GLY A 53 11.35 -0.11 10.39
CA GLY A 53 11.50 -1.56 10.24
C GLY A 53 10.23 -2.30 9.80
N ALA A 54 9.11 -1.62 9.60
CA ALA A 54 7.87 -2.25 9.19
C ALA A 54 7.95 -2.84 7.77
N THR A 55 7.17 -3.89 7.53
CA THR A 55 7.00 -4.52 6.22
C THR A 55 5.53 -4.48 5.82
N ILE A 56 5.23 -3.89 4.67
CA ILE A 56 3.89 -3.91 4.07
C ILE A 56 3.91 -4.90 2.92
N GLY A 57 3.04 -5.92 2.96
CA GLY A 57 2.95 -6.88 1.86
C GLY A 57 2.38 -6.26 0.59
N ALA A 58 2.74 -6.80 -0.56
CA ALA A 58 2.25 -6.32 -1.85
C ALA A 58 0.71 -6.41 -1.97
N GLY A 59 0.11 -5.44 -2.68
CA GLY A 59 -1.34 -5.34 -2.87
C GLY A 59 -2.12 -4.98 -1.61
N THR A 60 -1.46 -4.34 -0.63
CA THR A 60 -2.08 -3.96 0.65
C THR A 60 -2.66 -2.55 0.59
N THR A 61 -3.82 -2.34 1.22
CA THR A 61 -4.40 -1.02 1.43
C THR A 61 -4.28 -0.65 2.91
N ILE A 62 -3.40 0.30 3.22
CA ILE A 62 -3.15 0.77 4.59
C ILE A 62 -4.06 1.96 4.89
N THR A 63 -4.89 1.81 5.93
CA THR A 63 -5.85 2.84 6.40
C THR A 63 -5.65 3.25 7.86
N ARG A 64 -4.68 2.64 8.55
CA ARG A 64 -4.34 2.88 9.95
C ARG A 64 -2.82 2.82 10.11
N ASP A 65 -2.33 3.45 11.17
CA ASP A 65 -0.90 3.44 11.49
C ASP A 65 -0.37 2.00 11.64
N VAL A 66 0.89 1.82 11.25
CA VAL A 66 1.63 0.56 11.28
C VAL A 66 2.76 0.67 12.31
N GLY A 67 2.85 -0.31 13.20
CA GLY A 67 3.82 -0.38 14.29
C GLY A 67 5.24 -0.72 13.84
N GLU A 68 6.21 -0.53 14.75
CA GLU A 68 7.61 -0.84 14.49
C GLU A 68 7.81 -2.33 14.26
N ASN A 69 8.61 -2.68 13.24
CA ASN A 69 8.89 -4.07 12.85
C ASN A 69 7.63 -4.92 12.56
N GLU A 70 6.48 -4.29 12.32
CA GLU A 70 5.22 -4.97 12.06
C GLU A 70 5.12 -5.41 10.60
N LEU A 71 4.58 -6.62 10.36
CA LEU A 71 4.11 -7.04 9.05
C LEU A 71 2.62 -6.75 8.91
N VAL A 72 2.23 -5.95 7.92
CA VAL A 72 0.83 -5.69 7.60
C VAL A 72 0.47 -6.22 6.21
N ILE A 73 -0.61 -7.01 6.16
CA ILE A 73 -1.22 -7.53 4.94
C ILE A 73 -2.74 -7.38 5.01
N THR A 74 -3.36 -6.89 3.93
CA THR A 74 -4.83 -6.83 3.82
C THR A 74 -5.37 -7.65 2.65
N ARG A 75 -4.51 -8.44 2.00
CA ARG A 75 -4.87 -9.23 0.80
C ARG A 75 -5.70 -10.46 1.16
N VAL A 76 -6.63 -10.81 0.28
CA VAL A 76 -7.39 -12.06 0.37
C VAL A 76 -6.51 -13.24 -0.04
N ALA A 77 -6.76 -14.42 0.55
CA ALA A 77 -6.10 -15.64 0.12
C ALA A 77 -6.41 -15.94 -1.35
N GLN A 78 -5.40 -16.41 -2.09
CA GLN A 78 -5.55 -16.77 -3.49
C GLN A 78 -6.55 -17.93 -3.64
N ARG A 79 -7.47 -17.80 -4.59
CA ARG A 79 -8.47 -18.83 -4.92
C ARG A 79 -8.34 -19.24 -6.38
N HIS A 80 -8.54 -20.53 -6.64
CA HIS A 80 -8.51 -21.09 -7.98
C HIS A 80 -9.93 -21.48 -8.38
N ILE A 81 -10.44 -20.91 -9.48
CA ILE A 81 -11.76 -21.24 -10.03
C ILE A 81 -11.53 -21.97 -11.36
N GLN A 82 -11.56 -23.30 -11.31
CA GLN A 82 -11.37 -24.14 -12.49
C GLN A 82 -12.60 -24.05 -13.41
N GLY A 83 -12.39 -24.12 -14.73
CA GLY A 83 -13.48 -24.09 -15.71
C GLY A 83 -14.14 -22.73 -15.92
N TRP A 84 -13.57 -21.63 -15.43
CA TRP A 84 -14.08 -20.28 -15.68
C TRP A 84 -14.09 -19.95 -17.19
N GLN A 85 -15.27 -19.66 -17.74
CA GLN A 85 -15.47 -19.27 -19.13
C GLN A 85 -15.38 -17.75 -19.26
N ARG A 86 -14.39 -17.23 -20.01
CA ARG A 86 -14.27 -15.78 -20.28
C ARG A 86 -15.45 -15.33 -21.15
N PRO A 87 -16.13 -14.20 -20.84
CA PRO A 87 -17.16 -13.64 -21.71
C PRO A 87 -16.62 -13.37 -23.11
N ILE A 88 -17.38 -13.79 -24.13
CA ILE A 88 -17.09 -13.54 -25.54
C ILE A 88 -18.09 -12.51 -26.04
N LYS A 89 -17.60 -11.51 -26.79
CA LYS A 89 -18.46 -10.48 -27.40
C LYS A 89 -19.46 -11.16 -28.35
N LYS A 90 -20.76 -10.92 -28.16
CA LYS A 90 -21.80 -11.34 -29.12
C LYS A 90 -21.55 -10.61 -30.44
N LYS A 91 -21.49 -11.36 -31.54
CA LYS A 91 -21.48 -10.81 -32.90
C LYS A 91 -22.89 -10.40 -33.29
#